data_AF-A0A5C9D0F2-F1
#
_entry.id   AF-A0A5C9D0F2-F1
#
_cell.length_a   1.000
_cell.length_b   1.000
_cell.length_c   1.000
_cell.angle_alpha   90.00
_cell.angle_beta   90.00
_cell.angle_gamma   90.00
#
_symmetry.space_group_name_H-M   'P 1'
#
loop_
_entity.id
_entity.type
_entity.pdbx_description
1 polymer ?
#
loop_
_entity_poly.entity_id
_entity_poly.type
_entity_poly.pdbx_seq_one_letter_code
_entity_poly.pdbx_strand_id
1 'polypeptide(L)'
;VAEIQRLLKVGFEAARGRRRKLCVVDKANVLESSRLWRETAKRIAPDYPEVELDFMYVDNCAMQLIRAPGRFDVIATSNIFGDILSDEASVLTGSIGMLPSASLGSVLNSSGLPRGLYEPIHGSAPDIAGKNLANPLGTILSAAMLLRHSFGLVEEAAAVEAAVFSALGAGYRTADLASASTPVEMRVGTKEMGVLVLASLLRPVPKTA
;
A
#
# COMPACT_ATOMS: atom_id res chain seq x y z
N VAL A 1 20.01 14.57 -8.09
CA VAL A 1 20.40 14.06 -6.74
C VAL A 1 19.32 14.34 -5.71
N ALA A 2 18.88 15.59 -5.52
CA ALA A 2 17.88 15.95 -4.49
C ALA A 2 16.57 15.14 -4.58
N GLU A 3 16.06 14.88 -5.79
CA GLU A 3 14.84 14.09 -6.00
C GLU A 3 14.98 12.65 -5.53
N ILE A 4 16.09 12.00 -5.87
CA ILE A 4 16.43 10.63 -5.46
C ILE A 4 16.54 10.57 -3.94
N GLN A 5 17.30 11.50 -3.34
CA GLN A 5 17.52 11.57 -1.90
C GLN A 5 16.20 11.75 -1.14
N ARG A 6 15.31 12.62 -1.63
CA ARG A 6 13.99 12.84 -1.02
C ARG A 6 13.16 11.56 -1.00
N LEU A 7 13.08 10.84 -2.12
CA LEU A 7 12.32 9.58 -2.20
C LEU A 7 12.94 8.50 -1.31
N LEU A 8 14.26 8.32 -1.39
CA LEU A 8 14.93 7.29 -0.59
C LEU A 8 14.80 7.54 0.91
N LYS A 9 14.83 8.79 1.38
CA LYS A 9 14.53 9.12 2.78
C LYS A 9 13.16 8.61 3.19
N VAL A 10 12.13 8.82 2.37
CA VAL A 10 10.78 8.26 2.61
C VAL A 10 10.83 6.73 2.67
N GLY A 11 11.59 6.08 1.79
CA GLY A 11 11.78 4.62 1.81
C GLY A 11 12.45 4.10 3.09
N PHE A 12 13.51 4.78 3.57
CA PHE A 12 14.17 4.43 4.82
C PHE A 12 13.26 4.64 6.04
N GLU A 13 12.56 5.77 6.11
CA GLU A 13 11.59 6.05 7.18
C GLU A 13 10.46 5.03 7.21
N ALA A 14 9.94 4.64 6.05
CA ALA A 14 8.94 3.58 5.92
C ALA A 14 9.48 2.22 6.39
N ALA A 15 10.71 1.86 6.03
CA ALA A 15 11.33 0.62 6.48
C ALA A 15 11.56 0.60 7.99
N ARG A 16 11.97 1.74 8.58
CA ARG A 16 12.19 1.90 10.02
C ARG A 16 10.95 1.59 10.85
N GLY A 17 9.77 2.00 10.36
CA GLY A 17 8.48 1.71 10.99
C GLY A 17 7.93 0.29 10.75
N ARG A 18 8.67 -0.57 10.03
CA ARG A 18 8.25 -1.92 9.63
C ARG A 18 9.28 -2.97 10.07
N ARG A 19 9.70 -3.86 9.15
CA ARG A 19 10.67 -4.94 9.44
C ARG A 19 12.12 -4.47 9.25
N ARG A 20 12.34 -3.17 9.05
CA ARG A 20 13.64 -2.52 8.90
C ARG A 20 14.47 -3.09 7.75
N LYS A 21 13.81 -3.41 6.62
CA LYS A 21 14.50 -3.80 5.39
C LYS A 21 14.08 -2.92 4.22
N LEU A 22 15.06 -2.36 3.51
CA LEU A 22 14.86 -1.56 2.30
C LEU A 22 15.58 -2.22 1.12
N CYS A 23 14.82 -2.62 0.10
CA CYS A 23 15.36 -3.08 -1.17
C CYS A 23 15.30 -1.94 -2.19
N VAL A 24 16.47 -1.43 -2.60
CA VAL A 24 16.56 -0.44 -3.67
C VAL A 24 16.66 -1.14 -5.01
N VAL A 25 15.68 -0.87 -5.89
CA VAL A 25 15.57 -1.51 -7.20
C VAL A 25 16.01 -0.54 -8.30
N ASP A 26 16.87 -1.00 -9.19
CA ASP A 26 17.46 -0.18 -10.25
C ASP A 26 17.88 -1.01 -11.49
N LYS A 27 18.54 -0.37 -12.47
CA LYS A 27 19.25 -1.04 -13.56
C LYS A 27 20.68 -0.52 -13.71
N ALA A 28 21.43 -0.47 -12.60
CA ALA A 28 22.74 0.19 -12.53
C ALA A 28 23.84 -0.48 -13.39
N ASN A 29 23.62 -1.72 -13.85
CA ASN A 29 24.50 -2.38 -14.81
C ASN A 29 24.41 -1.77 -16.22
N VAL A 30 23.33 -1.06 -16.55
CA VAL A 30 23.11 -0.46 -17.88
C VAL A 30 22.93 1.06 -17.82
N LEU A 31 22.11 1.57 -16.88
CA LEU A 31 21.68 2.98 -16.87
C LEU A 31 22.50 3.82 -15.88
N GLU A 32 23.04 4.95 -16.33
CA GLU A 32 23.76 5.92 -15.50
C GLU A 32 22.85 6.53 -14.43
N SER A 33 21.59 6.81 -14.77
CA SER A 33 20.58 7.30 -13.82
C SER A 33 20.37 6.30 -12.67
N SER A 34 20.41 5.00 -12.96
CA SER A 34 20.35 3.94 -11.96
C SER A 34 21.63 3.82 -11.13
N ARG A 35 22.80 4.07 -11.71
CA ARG A 35 24.05 4.16 -10.94
C ARG A 35 23.99 5.29 -9.93
N LEU A 36 23.53 6.47 -10.35
CA LEU A 36 23.34 7.62 -9.46
C LEU A 36 22.32 7.32 -8.35
N TRP A 37 21.26 6.57 -8.67
CA TRP A 37 20.27 6.11 -7.69
C TRP A 37 20.91 5.27 -6.60
N ARG A 38 21.66 4.24 -7.00
CA ARG A 38 22.38 3.33 -6.11
C ARG A 38 23.43 4.03 -5.25
N GLU A 39 24.22 4.93 -5.85
CA GLU A 39 25.21 5.73 -5.13
C GLU A 39 24.57 6.66 -4.09
N THR A 40 23.44 7.28 -4.43
CA THR A 40 22.70 8.14 -3.51
C THR A 40 22.15 7.34 -2.33
N ALA A 41 21.61 6.14 -2.57
CA ALA A 41 21.15 5.24 -1.51
C ALA A 41 22.29 4.86 -0.55
N LYS A 42 23.45 4.44 -1.09
CA LYS A 42 24.63 4.12 -0.28
C LYS A 42 25.11 5.31 0.55
N ARG A 43 25.02 6.53 -0.01
CA ARG A 43 25.45 7.76 0.66
C ARG A 43 24.62 8.11 1.88
N ILE A 44 23.30 7.87 1.83
CA ILE A 44 22.38 8.21 2.92
C ILE A 44 22.15 7.04 3.89
N ALA A 45 22.51 5.81 3.53
CA ALA A 45 22.37 4.64 4.38
C ALA A 45 22.99 4.80 5.79
N PRO A 46 24.14 5.48 5.97
CA PRO A 46 24.71 5.72 7.30
C PRO A 46 23.81 6.52 8.25
N ASP A 47 22.85 7.30 7.73
CA ASP A 47 21.87 8.04 8.55
C ASP A 47 20.77 7.10 9.12
N TYR A 48 20.72 5.85 8.67
CA TYR A 48 19.71 4.83 9.01
C TYR A 48 20.36 3.47 9.37
N PRO A 49 21.27 3.42 10.37
CA PRO A 49 22.05 2.23 10.68
C PRO A 49 21.21 1.01 11.09
N GLU A 50 19.96 1.22 11.52
CA GLU A 50 19.02 0.18 11.91
C GLU A 50 18.27 -0.48 10.73
N VAL A 51 18.39 0.07 9.51
CA VAL A 51 17.71 -0.45 8.31
C VAL A 51 18.70 -1.28 7.48
N GLU A 52 18.36 -2.55 7.25
CA GLU A 52 19.08 -3.41 6.31
C GLU A 52 18.83 -2.94 4.88
N LEU A 53 19.89 -2.49 4.19
CA LEU A 53 19.84 -2.03 2.80
C LEU A 53 20.29 -3.14 1.84
N ASP A 54 19.40 -3.55 0.96
CA ASP A 54 19.67 -4.47 -0.16
C ASP A 54 19.50 -3.75 -1.50
N PHE A 55 20.12 -4.30 -2.55
CA PHE A 55 19.99 -3.80 -3.91
C PHE A 55 19.64 -4.91 -4.88
N MET A 56 18.66 -4.65 -5.75
CA MET A 56 18.22 -5.61 -6.75
C MET A 56 18.09 -4.96 -8.13
N TYR A 57 18.40 -5.69 -9.19
CA TYR A 57 18.07 -5.23 -10.53
C TYR A 57 16.58 -5.45 -10.81
N VAL A 58 15.95 -4.54 -11.57
CA VAL A 58 14.50 -4.55 -11.82
C VAL A 58 13.99 -5.86 -12.44
N ASP A 59 14.75 -6.49 -13.34
CA ASP A 59 14.42 -7.79 -13.93
C ASP A 59 14.44 -8.93 -12.89
N ASN A 60 15.45 -8.95 -12.03
CA ASN A 60 15.48 -9.91 -10.92
C ASN A 60 14.35 -9.61 -9.91
N CYS A 61 14.05 -8.34 -9.66
CA CYS A 61 12.96 -7.95 -8.75
C CYS A 61 11.61 -8.49 -9.21
N ALA A 62 11.29 -8.35 -10.50
CA ALA A 62 10.09 -8.93 -11.09
C ALA A 62 10.02 -10.45 -10.83
N MET A 63 11.09 -11.19 -11.14
CA MET A 63 11.15 -12.63 -10.86
C MET A 63 10.99 -12.97 -9.37
N GLN A 64 11.56 -12.17 -8.47
CA GLN A 64 11.49 -12.41 -7.02
C GLN A 64 10.12 -12.07 -6.43
N LEU A 65 9.40 -11.09 -6.98
CA LEU A 65 8.03 -10.79 -6.57
C LEU A 65 7.14 -12.03 -6.75
N ILE A 66 7.27 -12.72 -7.87
CA ILE A 66 6.50 -13.95 -8.12
C ILE A 66 7.03 -15.12 -7.27
N ARG A 67 8.35 -15.32 -7.26
CA ARG A 67 8.97 -16.52 -6.67
C ARG A 67 8.93 -16.54 -5.14
N ALA A 68 9.16 -15.40 -4.49
CA ALA A 68 9.32 -15.31 -3.04
C ALA A 68 8.93 -13.93 -2.49
N PRO A 69 7.66 -13.47 -2.69
CA PRO A 69 7.24 -12.11 -2.33
C PRO A 69 7.43 -11.78 -0.85
N GLY A 70 7.30 -12.77 0.04
CA GLY A 70 7.42 -12.60 1.50
C GLY A 70 8.78 -12.06 1.99
N ARG A 71 9.82 -12.09 1.13
CA ARG A 71 11.15 -11.54 1.43
C ARG A 71 11.18 -10.01 1.51
N PHE A 72 10.27 -9.33 0.80
CA PHE A 72 10.30 -7.87 0.67
C PHE A 72 9.58 -7.19 1.82
N ASP A 73 10.17 -6.12 2.36
CA ASP A 73 9.49 -5.24 3.32
C ASP A 73 9.13 -3.90 2.67
N VAL A 74 10.15 -3.11 2.30
CA VAL A 74 9.99 -1.88 1.52
C VAL A 74 10.82 -1.96 0.25
N ILE A 75 10.22 -1.62 -0.89
CA ILE A 75 10.90 -1.45 -2.17
C ILE A 75 10.92 0.04 -2.50
N ALA A 76 12.10 0.56 -2.85
CA ALA A 76 12.24 1.92 -3.38
C ALA A 76 12.87 1.89 -4.77
N THR A 77 12.22 2.54 -5.73
CA THR A 77 12.61 2.50 -7.14
C THR A 77 12.22 3.79 -7.87
N SER A 78 12.64 3.93 -9.12
CA SER A 78 12.29 5.06 -9.98
C SER A 78 10.84 4.96 -10.48
N ASN A 79 10.30 6.04 -11.05
CA ASN A 79 8.90 6.10 -11.47
C ASN A 79 8.48 4.93 -12.39
N ILE A 80 9.15 4.75 -13.54
CA ILE A 80 8.76 3.71 -14.51
C ILE A 80 8.92 2.27 -13.99
N PHE A 81 9.91 2.03 -13.13
CA PHE A 81 10.07 0.73 -12.49
C PHE A 81 9.06 0.51 -11.38
N GLY A 82 8.68 1.59 -10.68
CA GLY A 82 7.64 1.58 -9.65
C GLY A 82 6.31 1.19 -10.24
N ASP A 83 5.90 1.86 -11.32
CA ASP A 83 4.68 1.58 -12.09
C ASP A 83 4.54 0.08 -12.43
N ILE A 84 5.56 -0.47 -13.10
CA ILE A 84 5.57 -1.88 -13.52
C ILE A 84 5.55 -2.84 -12.31
N LEU A 85 6.42 -2.62 -11.32
CA LEU A 85 6.55 -3.53 -10.18
C LEU A 85 5.37 -3.45 -9.21
N SER A 86 4.74 -2.28 -9.06
CA SER A 86 3.56 -2.13 -8.22
C SER A 86 2.36 -2.84 -8.83
N ASP A 87 2.19 -2.76 -10.15
CA ASP A 87 1.15 -3.50 -10.86
C ASP A 87 1.39 -5.01 -10.79
N GLU A 88 2.63 -5.47 -11.00
CA GLU A 88 2.99 -6.88 -10.82
C GLU A 88 2.70 -7.37 -9.40
N ALA A 89 3.11 -6.61 -8.38
CA ALA A 89 2.84 -6.94 -6.98
C ALA A 89 1.35 -6.93 -6.65
N SER A 90 0.57 -6.05 -7.28
CA SER A 90 -0.87 -5.93 -7.04
C SER A 90 -1.63 -7.22 -7.40
N VAL A 91 -1.26 -7.86 -8.51
CA VAL A 91 -1.88 -9.10 -8.99
C VAL A 91 -1.64 -10.26 -8.03
N LEU A 92 -0.46 -10.32 -7.40
CA LEU A 92 -0.11 -11.37 -6.44
C LEU A 92 -1.01 -11.39 -5.20
N THR A 93 -1.64 -10.26 -4.85
CA THR A 93 -2.56 -10.16 -3.71
C THR A 93 -3.94 -10.76 -4.00
N GLY A 94 -4.25 -11.05 -5.26
CA GLY A 94 -5.48 -11.72 -5.70
C GLY A 94 -6.66 -10.79 -5.96
N SER A 95 -6.75 -9.62 -5.34
CA SER A 95 -7.77 -8.60 -5.68
C SER A 95 -7.19 -7.19 -5.64
N ILE A 96 -7.16 -6.57 -6.82
CA ILE A 96 -6.80 -5.15 -6.99
C ILE A 96 -7.79 -4.23 -6.25
N GLY A 97 -9.05 -4.67 -6.08
CA GLY A 97 -10.10 -3.94 -5.36
C GLY A 97 -9.79 -3.69 -3.88
N MET A 98 -8.81 -4.39 -3.31
CA MET A 98 -8.38 -4.25 -1.92
C MET A 98 -7.26 -3.24 -1.69
N LEU A 99 -6.60 -2.77 -2.75
CA LEU A 99 -5.30 -2.13 -2.63
C LEU A 99 -5.41 -0.61 -2.56
N PRO A 100 -5.08 0.01 -1.40
CA PRO A 100 -5.06 1.46 -1.25
C PRO A 100 -3.74 2.05 -1.77
N SER A 101 -3.69 3.36 -1.95
CA SER A 101 -2.46 4.10 -2.27
C SER A 101 -2.44 5.50 -1.67
N ALA A 102 -1.23 6.04 -1.52
CA ALA A 102 -0.98 7.41 -1.09
C ALA A 102 0.19 8.03 -1.86
N SER A 103 -0.04 9.20 -2.43
CA SER A 103 0.95 10.05 -3.07
C SER A 103 1.23 11.26 -2.17
N LEU A 104 2.39 11.25 -1.51
CA LEU A 104 2.75 12.25 -0.49
C LEU A 104 3.66 13.36 -1.05
N GLY A 105 3.27 14.60 -0.81
CA GLY A 105 4.03 15.80 -1.18
C GLY A 105 5.08 16.16 -0.13
N SER A 106 6.09 16.93 -0.56
CA SER A 106 7.14 17.44 0.33
C SER A 106 6.73 18.69 1.12
N VAL A 107 5.64 19.34 0.73
CA VAL A 107 5.11 20.54 1.41
C VAL A 107 4.21 20.08 2.55
N LEU A 108 4.53 20.53 3.76
CA LEU A 108 3.76 20.22 4.95
C LEU A 108 2.47 21.07 5.02
N ASN A 109 1.43 20.51 5.62
CA ASN A 109 0.21 21.22 5.97
C ASN A 109 0.41 22.03 7.27
N SER A 110 -0.64 22.72 7.72
CA SER A 110 -0.61 23.52 8.95
C SER A 110 -0.30 22.73 10.22
N SER A 111 -0.48 21.40 10.17
CA SER A 111 -0.21 20.48 11.28
C SER A 111 1.19 19.84 11.19
N GLY A 112 2.05 20.29 10.26
CA GLY A 112 3.41 19.76 10.09
C GLY A 112 3.46 18.38 9.42
N LEU A 113 2.37 17.91 8.81
CA LEU A 113 2.27 16.62 8.14
C LEU A 113 2.22 16.77 6.62
N PRO A 114 2.62 15.76 5.83
CA PRO A 114 2.61 15.85 4.37
C PRO A 114 1.18 16.05 3.83
N ARG A 115 1.06 16.93 2.82
CA ARG A 115 -0.12 16.93 1.95
C ARG A 115 -0.10 15.67 1.11
N GLY A 116 -1.23 14.98 0.98
CA GLY A 116 -1.32 13.73 0.23
C GLY A 116 -2.52 13.68 -0.71
N LEU A 117 -2.38 12.93 -1.80
CA LEU A 117 -3.48 12.41 -2.62
C LEU A 117 -3.65 10.92 -2.28
N TYR A 118 -4.89 10.50 -2.06
CA TYR A 118 -5.22 9.14 -1.64
C TYR A 118 -6.28 8.57 -2.55
N GLU A 119 -6.00 7.42 -3.15
CA GLU A 119 -6.88 6.79 -4.13
C GLU A 119 -6.71 5.27 -4.07
N PRO A 120 -7.75 4.47 -4.40
CA PRO A 120 -7.53 3.06 -4.69
C PRO A 120 -6.70 2.91 -5.97
N ILE A 121 -5.94 1.83 -6.11
CA ILE A 121 -5.18 1.62 -7.36
C ILE A 121 -6.06 1.05 -8.49
N HIS A 122 -7.25 0.53 -8.18
CA HIS A 122 -8.12 -0.03 -9.21
C HIS A 122 -8.65 1.07 -10.15
N GLY A 123 -8.89 0.71 -11.41
CA GLY A 123 -9.48 1.62 -12.39
C GLY A 123 -10.96 1.92 -12.14
N SER A 124 -11.58 2.62 -13.08
CA SER A 124 -12.97 3.08 -12.97
C SER A 124 -14.05 2.00 -13.15
N ALA A 125 -13.70 0.84 -13.70
CA ALA A 125 -14.61 -0.29 -13.96
C ALA A 125 -15.98 0.15 -14.54
N PRO A 126 -16.00 0.79 -15.72
CA PRO A 126 -17.20 1.45 -16.25
C PRO A 126 -18.34 0.48 -16.56
N ASP A 127 -18.03 -0.77 -16.82
CA ASP A 127 -18.96 -1.87 -17.07
C ASP A 127 -19.84 -2.22 -15.85
N ILE A 128 -19.39 -1.92 -14.62
CA ILE A 128 -20.14 -2.15 -13.39
C ILE A 128 -20.64 -0.87 -12.70
N ALA A 129 -20.39 0.30 -13.30
CA ALA A 129 -20.83 1.58 -12.78
C ALA A 129 -22.36 1.60 -12.55
N GLY A 130 -22.79 2.04 -11.36
CA GLY A 130 -24.21 2.10 -10.98
C GLY A 130 -24.86 0.76 -10.63
N LYS A 131 -24.12 -0.37 -10.68
CA LYS A 131 -24.69 -1.72 -10.45
C LYS A 131 -24.54 -2.24 -9.02
N ASN A 132 -23.96 -1.46 -8.11
CA ASN A 132 -23.67 -1.89 -6.72
C ASN A 132 -22.75 -3.13 -6.63
N LEU A 133 -21.81 -3.29 -7.57
CA LEU A 133 -20.90 -4.45 -7.64
C LEU A 133 -19.44 -4.13 -7.28
N ALA A 134 -19.05 -2.86 -7.29
CA ALA A 134 -17.68 -2.44 -7.04
C ALA A 134 -17.25 -2.77 -5.60
N ASN A 135 -15.97 -3.11 -5.43
CA ASN A 135 -15.36 -3.28 -4.11
C ASN A 135 -15.03 -1.92 -3.50
N PRO A 136 -15.64 -1.52 -2.36
CA PRO A 136 -15.34 -0.22 -1.75
C PRO A 136 -14.07 -0.24 -0.90
N LEU A 137 -13.49 -1.41 -0.63
CA LEU A 137 -12.50 -1.60 0.43
C LEU A 137 -11.17 -0.89 0.11
N GLY A 138 -10.70 -0.88 -1.13
CA GLY A 138 -9.52 -0.12 -1.54
C GLY A 138 -9.66 1.37 -1.20
N THR A 139 -10.79 1.99 -1.56
CA THR A 139 -11.06 3.41 -1.24
C THR A 139 -11.16 3.66 0.27
N ILE A 140 -11.82 2.77 1.00
CA ILE A 140 -11.93 2.87 2.47
C ILE A 140 -10.54 2.78 3.12
N LEU A 141 -9.68 1.88 2.65
CA LEU A 141 -8.31 1.75 3.15
C LEU A 141 -7.44 2.95 2.73
N SER A 142 -7.68 3.57 1.57
CA SER A 142 -7.04 4.84 1.20
C SER A 142 -7.46 5.98 2.14
N ALA A 143 -8.70 5.98 2.64
CA ALA A 143 -9.12 6.92 3.69
C ALA A 143 -8.40 6.64 5.02
N ALA A 144 -8.11 5.39 5.37
CA ALA A 144 -7.28 5.07 6.53
C ALA A 144 -5.84 5.61 6.36
N MET A 145 -5.25 5.48 5.17
CA MET A 145 -3.95 6.11 4.85
C MET A 145 -4.00 7.63 5.00
N LEU A 146 -5.10 8.27 4.59
CA LEU A 146 -5.32 9.71 4.77
C LEU A 146 -5.32 10.13 6.24
N LEU A 147 -6.05 9.40 7.10
CA LEU A 147 -6.08 9.64 8.54
C LEU A 147 -4.68 9.55 9.14
N ARG A 148 -3.94 8.50 8.76
CA ARG A 148 -2.59 8.24 9.25
C ARG A 148 -1.57 9.30 8.79
N HIS A 149 -1.53 9.62 7.50
CA HIS A 149 -0.42 10.38 6.92
C HIS A 149 -0.65 11.89 6.87
N SER A 150 -1.89 12.35 6.65
CA SER A 150 -2.18 13.80 6.57
C SER A 150 -2.76 14.38 7.86
N PHE A 151 -3.35 13.55 8.73
CA PHE A 151 -3.94 14.00 9.99
C PHE A 151 -3.25 13.48 11.25
N GLY A 152 -2.38 12.48 11.14
CA GLY A 152 -1.69 11.89 12.30
C GLY A 152 -2.62 11.09 13.22
N LEU A 153 -3.82 10.76 12.74
CA LEU A 153 -4.86 10.02 13.45
C LEU A 153 -4.61 8.52 13.28
N VAL A 154 -3.56 8.04 13.95
CA VAL A 154 -3.05 6.67 13.82
C VAL A 154 -4.03 5.64 14.37
N GLU A 155 -4.67 5.93 15.50
CA GLU A 155 -5.63 5.04 16.15
C GLU A 155 -6.92 4.90 15.32
N GLU A 156 -7.41 6.01 14.76
CA GLU A 156 -8.58 6.03 13.90
C GLU A 156 -8.32 5.30 12.57
N ALA A 157 -7.12 5.47 11.99
CA ALA A 157 -6.70 4.70 10.83
C ALA A 157 -6.70 3.19 11.12
N ALA A 158 -6.12 2.78 12.25
CA ALA A 158 -6.09 1.38 12.68
C ALA A 158 -7.50 0.82 12.94
N ALA A 159 -8.42 1.64 13.47
CA ALA A 159 -9.82 1.24 13.66
C ALA A 159 -10.54 0.97 12.33
N VAL A 160 -10.31 1.80 11.30
CA VAL A 160 -10.86 1.58 9.94
C VAL A 160 -10.28 0.29 9.33
N GLU A 161 -8.96 0.09 9.41
CA GLU A 161 -8.29 -1.13 8.95
C GLU A 161 -8.87 -2.38 9.64
N ALA A 162 -9.00 -2.34 10.97
CA ALA A 162 -9.58 -3.43 11.76
C ALA A 162 -11.04 -3.71 11.38
N ALA A 163 -11.84 -2.68 11.10
CA ALA A 163 -13.22 -2.84 10.67
C ALA A 163 -13.33 -3.54 9.30
N VAL A 164 -12.46 -3.18 8.35
CA VAL A 164 -12.34 -3.88 7.05
C VAL A 164 -11.96 -5.34 7.26
N PHE A 165 -10.94 -5.62 8.08
CA PHE A 165 -10.53 -6.99 8.37
C PHE A 165 -11.61 -7.78 9.10
N SER A 166 -12.40 -7.16 9.96
CA SER A 166 -13.52 -7.81 10.64
C SER A 166 -14.62 -8.21 9.67
N ALA A 167 -15.01 -7.33 8.74
CA ALA A 167 -15.99 -7.64 7.70
C ALA A 167 -15.52 -8.81 6.81
N LEU A 168 -14.25 -8.82 6.41
CA LEU A 168 -13.67 -9.93 5.65
C LEU A 168 -13.53 -11.21 6.50
N GLY A 169 -13.18 -11.09 7.78
CA GLY A 169 -13.08 -12.20 8.73
C GLY A 169 -14.41 -12.88 9.01
N ALA A 170 -15.52 -12.14 8.93
CA ALA A 170 -16.89 -12.67 9.01
C ALA A 170 -17.34 -13.40 7.72
N GLY A 171 -16.53 -13.39 6.67
CA GLY A 171 -16.77 -14.14 5.43
C GLY A 171 -17.36 -13.33 4.28
N TYR A 172 -17.73 -12.06 4.49
CA TYR A 172 -18.34 -11.23 3.46
C TYR A 172 -17.38 -10.90 2.31
N ARG A 173 -17.85 -11.00 1.07
CA ARG A 173 -17.05 -10.76 -0.15
C ARG A 173 -17.86 -9.96 -1.16
N THR A 174 -17.24 -8.97 -1.79
CA THR A 174 -17.75 -8.33 -3.01
C THR A 174 -17.48 -9.21 -4.24
N ALA A 175 -18.04 -8.85 -5.39
CA ALA A 175 -18.02 -9.67 -6.60
C ALA A 175 -16.60 -10.07 -7.05
N ASP A 176 -15.62 -9.19 -6.90
CA ASP A 176 -14.20 -9.39 -7.23
C ASP A 176 -13.46 -10.30 -6.24
N LEU A 177 -13.94 -10.40 -5.00
CA LEU A 177 -13.36 -11.21 -3.94
C LEU A 177 -14.06 -12.57 -3.75
N ALA A 178 -15.27 -12.70 -4.27
CA ALA A 178 -16.04 -13.92 -4.17
C ALA A 178 -15.48 -15.00 -5.10
N SER A 179 -15.44 -16.23 -4.61
CA SER A 179 -15.07 -17.41 -5.40
C SER A 179 -16.25 -18.37 -5.50
N ALA A 180 -16.10 -19.46 -6.27
CA ALA A 180 -17.11 -20.49 -6.37
C ALA A 180 -17.49 -21.11 -5.00
N SER A 181 -16.57 -21.11 -4.03
CA SER A 181 -16.81 -21.62 -2.68
C SER A 181 -17.39 -20.59 -1.72
N THR A 182 -17.48 -19.31 -2.09
CA THR A 182 -18.10 -18.28 -1.24
C THR A 182 -19.62 -18.50 -1.16
N PRO A 183 -20.20 -18.70 0.04
CA PRO A 183 -21.65 -18.88 0.20
C PRO A 183 -22.43 -17.68 -0.34
N VAL A 184 -23.63 -17.91 -0.88
CA VAL A 184 -24.42 -16.87 -1.58
C VAL A 184 -24.77 -15.72 -0.65
N GLU A 185 -25.11 -16.03 0.59
CA GLU A 185 -25.46 -15.07 1.65
C GLU A 185 -24.28 -14.19 2.10
N MET A 186 -23.05 -14.63 1.80
CA MET A 186 -21.82 -13.87 2.09
C MET A 186 -21.37 -13.01 0.90
N ARG A 187 -22.02 -13.13 -0.27
CA ARG A 187 -21.75 -12.29 -1.43
C ARG A 187 -22.57 -11.01 -1.31
N VAL A 188 -21.89 -9.88 -1.21
CA VAL A 188 -22.51 -8.58 -0.93
C VAL A 188 -22.16 -7.56 -2.00
N GLY A 189 -23.02 -6.57 -2.19
CA GLY A 189 -22.75 -5.43 -3.07
C GLY A 189 -21.91 -4.36 -2.37
N THR A 190 -21.63 -3.28 -3.11
CA THR A 190 -20.81 -2.15 -2.64
C THR A 190 -21.38 -1.52 -1.37
N LYS A 191 -22.69 -1.22 -1.37
CA LYS A 191 -23.38 -0.56 -0.25
C LYS A 191 -23.40 -1.45 0.98
N GLU A 192 -23.72 -2.72 0.80
CA GLU A 192 -23.80 -3.70 1.89
C GLU A 192 -22.44 -3.91 2.53
N MET A 193 -21.36 -4.01 1.73
CA MET A 193 -19.99 -4.05 2.25
C MET A 193 -19.67 -2.79 3.08
N GLY A 194 -20.02 -1.60 2.58
CA GLY A 194 -19.83 -0.35 3.33
C GLY A 194 -20.57 -0.33 4.68
N VAL A 195 -21.81 -0.82 4.72
CA VAL A 195 -22.60 -0.95 5.96
C VAL A 195 -21.94 -1.93 6.93
N LEU A 196 -21.40 -3.05 6.44
CA LEU A 196 -20.71 -4.05 7.26
C LEU A 196 -19.42 -3.50 7.89
N VAL A 197 -18.64 -2.73 7.14
CA VAL A 197 -17.46 -2.03 7.68
C VAL A 197 -17.90 -1.00 8.72
N LEU A 198 -18.91 -0.19 8.44
CA LEU A 198 -19.43 0.80 9.40
C LEU A 198 -19.92 0.13 10.69
N ALA A 199 -20.69 -0.95 10.58
CA ALA A 199 -21.17 -1.71 11.73
C ALA A 199 -20.01 -2.28 12.56
N SER A 200 -18.93 -2.72 11.92
CA SER A 200 -17.73 -3.22 12.60
C SER A 200 -16.96 -2.10 13.31
N LEU A 201 -16.90 -0.91 12.70
CA LEU A 201 -16.26 0.27 13.27
C LEU A 201 -17.00 0.82 14.51
N LEU A 202 -18.33 0.74 14.51
CA LEU A 202 -19.17 1.21 15.62
C LEU A 202 -19.32 0.20 16.76
N ARG A 203 -18.81 -1.03 16.61
CA ARG A 203 -18.78 -1.99 17.73
C ARG A 203 -17.79 -1.49 18.78
N PRO A 204 -18.17 -1.48 20.07
CA PRO A 204 -17.23 -1.14 21.12
C PRO A 204 -16.07 -2.15 21.08
N VAL A 205 -14.85 -1.64 20.93
CA VAL A 205 -13.64 -2.44 21.10
C VAL A 205 -13.70 -3.02 22.52
N PRO A 206 -13.64 -4.36 22.71
CA PRO A 206 -13.53 -4.91 24.04
C PRO A 206 -12.28 -4.29 24.67
N LYS A 207 -12.45 -3.55 25.78
CA LYS A 207 -11.30 -3.11 26.57
C LYS A 207 -10.54 -4.37 26.96
N THR A 208 -9.40 -4.62 26.34
CA THR A 208 -8.43 -5.62 26.79
C THR A 208 -8.09 -5.28 28.24
N ALA A 209 -8.38 -6.23 29.14
CA ALA A 209 -7.98 -6.19 30.55
C ALA A 209 -6.45 -6.35 30.69
#